data_AF-A0A6P0UXC7-F1
#
_entry.id   AF-A0A6P0UXC7-F1
#
_cell.length_a   1.000
_cell.length_b   1.000
_cell.length_c   1.000
_cell.angle_alpha   90.00
_cell.angle_beta   90.00
_cell.angle_gamma   90.00
#
_symmetry.space_group_name_H-M   'P 1'
#
loop_
_entity.id
_entity.type
_entity.pdbx_description
1 polymer ?
#
loop_
_entity_poly.entity_id
_entity_poly.type
_entity_poly.pdbx_seq_one_letter_code
_entity_poly.pdbx_strand_id
1 'polypeptide(L)'
;MLKYLQQVEKVTAAAAAVENDCFESDSLNEVATRSDELGQLARVFQRMVQTLKDREQELSEAKEQLEAVLNAVPGSISWINTNGVYLGVNKHLAENLNLLPENVNGQKLEFFKSQSQFAQFMSKFLSSQQTAASQEIEVQINNSRRYYLIAAQKYQQGNAAVTVGIDITDRKRAQEALRIAEENYRSIFENALDGIFQSTFDGHYINVNPAMAQIHGYDSPQEMMVTVAEIGSQLYVEPSCRQDFQRLMEAQGEVKGFEYQVYQRDGNIIWVEENTRAVGDTNGNLFYYEGIIQDITKRKQEEDALKQQVQDLRIEIDQQKRVCQVAAITQTDYFREIQAQIESMRFDEDF
;
A
#
# COMPACT_ATOMS: atom_id res chain seq x y z
N MET A 1 86.74 -23.99 9.99
CA MET A 1 85.79 -24.99 10.49
C MET A 1 84.91 -24.43 11.62
N LEU A 2 85.47 -23.91 12.71
CA LEU A 2 84.72 -23.37 13.86
C LEU A 2 83.70 -22.25 13.47
N LYS A 3 84.11 -21.28 12.65
CA LYS A 3 83.22 -20.22 12.13
C LYS A 3 82.09 -20.74 11.23
N TYR A 4 82.28 -21.91 10.60
CA TYR A 4 81.26 -22.51 9.74
C TYR A 4 80.19 -23.20 10.58
N LEU A 5 80.62 -23.95 11.61
CA LEU A 5 79.74 -24.57 12.61
C LEU A 5 78.84 -23.55 13.33
N GLN A 6 79.41 -22.42 13.77
CA GLN A 6 78.65 -21.34 14.40
C GLN A 6 77.56 -20.74 13.49
N GLN A 7 77.80 -20.69 12.18
CA GLN A 7 76.80 -20.19 11.24
C GLN A 7 75.73 -21.22 10.90
N VAL A 8 76.07 -22.51 10.86
CA VAL A 8 75.07 -23.59 10.78
C VAL A 8 74.16 -23.54 12.01
N GLU A 9 74.72 -23.41 13.21
CA GLU A 9 73.93 -23.24 14.45
C GLU A 9 73.00 -22.02 14.38
N LYS A 10 73.45 -20.89 13.81
CA LYS A 10 72.59 -19.70 13.61
C LYS A 10 71.40 -19.99 12.69
N VAL A 11 71.61 -20.71 11.58
CA VAL A 11 70.52 -21.12 10.67
C VAL A 11 69.56 -22.09 11.35
N THR A 12 70.07 -23.04 12.13
CA THR A 12 69.24 -23.99 12.89
C THR A 12 68.44 -23.30 14.00
N ALA A 13 69.05 -22.35 14.72
CA ALA A 13 68.38 -21.56 15.75
C ALA A 13 67.30 -20.65 15.15
N ALA A 14 67.57 -20.04 13.99
CA ALA A 14 66.58 -19.28 13.24
C ALA A 14 65.37 -20.12 12.82
N ALA A 15 65.59 -21.37 12.38
CA ALA A 15 64.50 -22.30 12.06
C ALA A 15 63.64 -22.63 13.30
N ALA A 16 64.27 -22.90 14.45
CA ALA A 16 63.55 -23.11 15.71
C ALA A 16 62.82 -21.85 16.22
N ALA A 17 63.35 -20.66 15.92
CA ALA A 17 62.71 -19.39 16.27
C ALA A 17 61.44 -19.13 15.42
N VAL A 18 61.38 -19.61 14.18
CA VAL A 18 60.17 -19.54 13.34
C VAL A 18 59.05 -20.40 13.92
N GLU A 19 59.35 -21.60 14.41
CA GLU A 19 58.34 -22.46 15.04
C GLU A 19 57.73 -21.86 16.32
N ASN A 20 58.47 -20.99 17.00
CA ASN A 20 58.02 -20.32 18.23
C ASN A 20 57.57 -18.87 17.99
N ASP A 21 57.40 -18.47 16.73
CA ASP A 21 56.95 -17.13 16.31
C ASP A 21 57.84 -15.96 16.79
N CYS A 22 59.07 -16.25 17.17
CA CYS A 22 60.07 -15.30 17.67
C CYS A 22 61.12 -14.94 16.60
N PHE A 23 60.91 -15.33 15.35
CA PHE A 23 61.88 -15.08 14.28
C PHE A 23 61.88 -13.61 13.84
N GLU A 24 63.04 -12.96 14.03
CA GLU A 24 63.37 -11.65 13.48
C GLU A 24 64.14 -11.81 12.17
N SER A 25 63.74 -11.08 11.13
CA SER A 25 64.40 -11.12 9.81
C SER A 25 65.90 -10.81 9.91
N ASP A 26 66.30 -9.96 10.86
CA ASP A 26 67.69 -9.53 11.05
C ASP A 26 68.62 -10.64 11.57
N SER A 27 68.06 -11.69 12.19
CA SER A 27 68.81 -12.80 12.80
C SER A 27 69.70 -13.58 11.83
N LEU A 28 69.37 -13.56 10.53
CA LEU A 28 70.11 -14.24 9.47
C LEU A 28 70.86 -13.30 8.50
N ASN A 29 70.79 -11.98 8.68
CA ASN A 29 71.40 -11.02 7.75
C ASN A 29 72.91 -11.24 7.58
N GLU A 30 73.63 -11.59 8.66
CA GLU A 30 75.07 -11.90 8.59
C GLU A 30 75.39 -13.17 7.79
N VAL A 31 74.50 -14.17 7.79
CA VAL A 31 74.69 -15.41 7.02
C VAL A 31 74.29 -15.16 5.56
N ALA A 32 73.22 -14.38 5.35
CA ALA A 32 72.65 -14.03 4.05
C ALA A 32 73.54 -13.12 3.18
N THR A 33 74.59 -12.49 3.72
CA THR A 33 75.57 -11.72 2.92
C THR A 33 76.62 -12.59 2.23
N ARG A 34 76.72 -13.89 2.59
CA ARG A 34 77.70 -14.80 1.99
C ARG A 34 77.31 -15.18 0.56
N SER A 35 78.32 -15.41 -0.28
CA SER A 35 78.17 -15.85 -1.67
C SER A 35 78.14 -17.37 -1.83
N ASP A 36 78.17 -18.14 -0.73
CA ASP A 36 78.15 -19.60 -0.73
C ASP A 36 76.74 -20.19 -0.54
N GLU A 37 76.63 -21.51 -0.53
CA GLU A 37 75.37 -22.25 -0.37
C GLU A 37 74.62 -21.88 0.91
N LEU A 38 75.34 -21.63 2.01
CA LEU A 38 74.75 -21.23 3.29
C LEU A 38 74.12 -19.84 3.20
N GLY A 39 74.78 -18.89 2.54
CA GLY A 39 74.22 -17.56 2.31
C GLY A 39 73.05 -17.56 1.32
N GLN A 40 73.06 -18.45 0.32
CA GLN A 40 71.89 -18.68 -0.54
C GLN A 40 70.70 -19.23 0.26
N LEU A 41 70.93 -20.25 1.09
CA LEU A 41 69.90 -20.87 1.91
C LEU A 41 69.28 -19.87 2.91
N ALA A 42 70.11 -19.04 3.56
CA ALA A 42 69.64 -18.00 4.47
C ALA A 42 68.74 -16.97 3.76
N ARG A 43 69.10 -16.53 2.54
CA ARG A 43 68.27 -15.62 1.74
C ARG A 43 66.93 -16.25 1.32
N VAL A 44 66.93 -17.52 0.93
CA VAL A 44 65.70 -18.25 0.55
C VAL A 44 64.79 -18.42 1.77
N PHE A 45 65.36 -18.78 2.93
CA PHE A 45 64.62 -18.95 4.17
C PHE A 45 63.99 -17.63 4.65
N GLN A 46 64.77 -16.54 4.70
CA GLN A 46 64.23 -15.20 5.03
C GLN A 46 63.08 -14.81 4.10
N ARG A 47 63.22 -15.04 2.78
CA ARG A 47 62.17 -14.75 1.81
C ARG A 47 60.92 -15.60 2.02
N MET A 48 61.08 -16.89 2.33
CA MET A 48 59.96 -17.79 2.61
C MET A 48 59.20 -17.36 3.87
N VAL A 49 59.90 -17.04 4.96
CA VAL A 49 59.27 -16.60 6.21
C VAL A 49 58.54 -15.27 6.01
N GLN A 50 59.16 -14.30 5.32
CA GLN A 50 58.50 -13.03 5.00
C GLN A 50 57.23 -13.26 4.17
N THR A 51 57.31 -14.11 3.14
CA THR A 51 56.15 -14.45 2.30
C THR A 51 55.03 -15.09 3.11
N LEU A 52 55.35 -15.96 4.08
CA LEU A 52 54.35 -16.57 4.96
C LEU A 52 53.68 -15.51 5.85
N LYS A 53 54.46 -14.61 6.47
CA LYS A 53 53.93 -13.52 7.29
C LYS A 53 53.03 -12.58 6.48
N ASP A 54 53.47 -12.18 5.29
CA ASP A 54 52.68 -11.32 4.40
C ASP A 54 51.35 -12.00 4.01
N ARG A 55 51.39 -13.30 3.66
CA ARG A 55 50.18 -14.08 3.35
C ARG A 55 49.24 -14.26 4.53
N GLU A 56 49.78 -14.46 5.73
CA GLU A 56 48.99 -14.59 6.95
C GLU A 56 48.29 -13.27 7.28
N GLN A 57 49.01 -12.15 7.14
CA GLN A 57 48.44 -10.81 7.30
C GLN A 57 47.34 -10.52 6.26
N GLU A 58 47.61 -10.77 4.97
CA GLU A 58 46.60 -10.62 3.90
C GLU A 58 45.36 -11.48 4.17
N LEU A 59 45.55 -12.71 4.65
CA LEU A 59 44.45 -13.61 4.99
C LEU A 59 43.66 -13.10 6.21
N SER A 60 44.34 -12.57 7.23
CA SER A 60 43.71 -11.99 8.42
C SER A 60 42.87 -10.77 8.04
N GLU A 61 43.44 -9.84 7.27
CA GLU A 61 42.73 -8.64 6.80
C GLU A 61 41.53 -8.99 5.91
N ALA A 62 41.69 -9.94 4.99
CA ALA A 62 40.59 -10.41 4.15
C ALA A 62 39.47 -11.08 4.97
N LYS A 63 39.82 -11.83 6.02
CA LYS A 63 38.87 -12.45 6.94
C LYS A 63 38.08 -11.39 7.72
N GLU A 64 38.77 -10.40 8.28
CA GLU A 64 38.12 -9.30 9.02
C GLU A 64 37.16 -8.49 8.11
N GLN A 65 37.58 -8.18 6.89
CA GLN A 65 36.73 -7.49 5.91
C GLN A 65 35.47 -8.30 5.57
N LEU A 66 35.61 -9.61 5.37
CA LEU A 66 34.48 -10.48 5.09
C LEU A 66 33.52 -10.55 6.28
N GLU A 67 34.02 -10.71 7.51
CA GLU A 67 33.20 -10.70 8.72
C GLU A 67 32.45 -9.38 8.91
N ALA A 68 33.09 -8.24 8.60
CA ALA A 68 32.45 -6.94 8.63
C ALA A 68 31.29 -6.84 7.62
N VAL A 69 31.49 -7.30 6.38
CA VAL A 69 30.43 -7.33 5.36
C VAL A 69 29.27 -8.23 5.78
N LEU A 70 29.57 -9.45 6.26
CA LEU A 70 28.55 -10.41 6.69
C LEU A 70 27.70 -9.90 7.87
N ASN A 71 28.30 -9.13 8.77
CA ASN A 71 27.60 -8.57 9.93
C ASN A 71 26.91 -7.22 9.64
N ALA A 72 27.32 -6.50 8.59
CA ALA A 72 26.67 -5.26 8.17
C ALA A 72 25.35 -5.50 7.41
N VAL A 73 25.18 -6.68 6.80
CA VAL A 73 23.92 -7.05 6.14
C VAL A 73 22.82 -7.21 7.19
N PRO A 74 21.70 -6.46 7.10
CA PRO A 74 20.56 -6.57 8.01
C PRO A 74 19.74 -7.82 7.68
N GLY A 75 20.35 -8.99 7.85
CA GLY A 75 19.80 -10.27 7.46
C GLY A 75 20.55 -11.43 8.11
N SER A 76 19.85 -12.55 8.21
CA SER A 76 20.37 -13.80 8.73
C SER A 76 21.24 -14.48 7.69
N ILE A 77 22.56 -14.55 7.90
CA ILE A 77 23.47 -15.20 6.97
C ILE A 77 23.98 -16.51 7.55
N SER A 78 23.98 -17.56 6.75
CA SER A 78 24.65 -18.82 7.09
C SER A 78 25.29 -19.47 5.87
N TRP A 79 26.37 -20.21 6.07
CA TRP A 79 26.97 -21.05 5.05
C TRP A 79 26.94 -22.51 5.48
N ILE A 80 26.63 -23.38 4.52
CA ILE A 80 26.21 -24.76 4.73
C ILE A 80 26.92 -25.63 3.70
N ASN A 81 27.45 -26.78 4.10
CA ASN A 81 28.06 -27.72 3.15
C ASN A 81 27.00 -28.55 2.39
N THR A 82 27.44 -29.36 1.42
CA THR A 82 26.57 -30.25 0.63
C THR A 82 25.79 -31.27 1.45
N ASN A 83 26.28 -31.64 2.63
CA ASN A 83 25.62 -32.56 3.55
C ASN A 83 24.55 -31.87 4.41
N GLY A 84 24.30 -30.56 4.20
CA GLY A 84 23.32 -29.80 4.97
C GLY A 84 23.79 -29.48 6.39
N VAL A 85 25.10 -29.36 6.60
CA VAL A 85 25.68 -29.00 7.91
C VAL A 85 26.12 -27.54 7.89
N TYR A 86 25.74 -26.78 8.91
CA TYR A 86 26.17 -25.40 9.09
C TYR A 86 27.68 -25.34 9.29
N LEU A 87 28.36 -24.64 8.40
CA LEU A 87 29.77 -24.32 8.49
C LEU A 87 29.98 -23.01 9.28
N GLY A 88 28.97 -22.13 9.27
CA GLY A 88 28.95 -20.94 10.10
C GLY A 88 27.78 -20.01 9.84
N VAL A 89 27.66 -18.99 10.68
CA VAL A 89 26.59 -18.00 10.70
C VAL A 89 27.15 -16.61 10.99
N ASN A 90 26.46 -15.56 10.52
CA ASN A 90 26.77 -14.19 10.96
C ASN A 90 26.22 -13.93 12.37
N LYS A 91 26.71 -12.85 12.99
CA LYS A 91 26.29 -12.43 14.34
C LYS A 91 24.78 -12.18 14.41
N HIS A 92 24.20 -11.60 13.37
CA HIS A 92 22.77 -11.30 13.30
C HIS A 92 21.89 -12.56 13.40
N LEU A 93 22.23 -13.63 12.68
CA LEU A 93 21.52 -14.90 12.78
C LEU A 93 21.70 -15.54 14.16
N ALA A 94 22.91 -15.51 14.71
CA ALA A 94 23.17 -16.05 16.05
C ALA A 94 22.33 -15.35 17.13
N GLU A 95 22.26 -14.02 17.09
CA GLU A 95 21.42 -13.20 17.97
C GLU A 95 19.93 -13.50 17.79
N ASN A 96 19.44 -13.57 16.55
CA ASN A 96 18.04 -13.92 16.26
C ASN A 96 17.63 -15.29 16.78
N LEU A 97 18.58 -16.24 16.84
CA LEU A 97 18.37 -17.58 17.36
C LEU A 97 18.61 -17.69 18.88
N ASN A 98 19.05 -16.61 19.54
CA ASN A 98 19.50 -16.61 20.93
C ASN A 98 20.55 -17.70 21.21
N LEU A 99 21.50 -17.88 20.29
CA LEU A 99 22.58 -18.86 20.40
C LEU A 99 23.94 -18.21 20.15
N LEU A 100 24.99 -18.83 20.70
CA LEU A 100 26.36 -18.52 20.31
C LEU A 100 26.65 -19.13 18.92
N PRO A 101 27.39 -18.44 18.03
CA PRO A 101 27.74 -18.97 16.70
C PRO A 101 28.37 -20.36 16.74
N GLU A 102 29.22 -20.60 17.75
CA GLU A 102 29.91 -21.89 17.97
C GLU A 102 28.95 -23.07 18.16
N ASN A 103 27.76 -22.82 18.74
CA ASN A 103 26.75 -23.86 18.97
C ASN A 103 25.96 -24.21 17.71
N VAL A 104 26.04 -23.37 16.66
CA VAL A 104 25.37 -23.60 15.38
C VAL A 104 26.30 -24.37 14.42
N ASN A 105 27.61 -24.15 14.53
CA ASN A 105 28.60 -24.81 13.68
C ASN A 105 28.57 -26.33 13.88
N GLY A 106 28.56 -27.08 12.78
CA GLY A 106 28.49 -28.54 12.81
C GLY A 106 27.07 -29.11 12.99
N GLN A 107 26.07 -28.27 13.28
CA GLN A 107 24.67 -28.72 13.35
C GLN A 107 24.10 -28.97 11.95
N LYS A 108 23.15 -29.90 11.85
CA LYS A 108 22.40 -30.14 10.60
C LYS A 108 21.32 -29.09 10.39
N LEU A 109 20.92 -28.88 9.13
CA LEU A 109 19.78 -28.04 8.71
C LEU A 109 18.50 -28.26 9.55
N GLU A 110 18.28 -29.49 9.99
CA GLU A 110 17.12 -29.92 10.78
C GLU A 110 17.15 -29.45 12.24
N PHE A 111 18.30 -29.00 12.75
CA PHE A 111 18.52 -28.64 14.15
C PHE A 111 17.51 -27.62 14.68
N PHE A 112 17.16 -26.62 13.87
CA PHE A 112 16.28 -25.54 14.32
C PHE A 112 14.80 -25.94 14.27
N LYS A 113 14.36 -26.59 13.19
CA LYS A 113 13.01 -27.13 13.01
C LYS A 113 13.03 -28.14 11.85
N SER A 114 12.89 -29.43 12.15
CA SER A 114 12.99 -30.56 11.21
C SER A 114 11.94 -30.59 10.08
N GLN A 115 11.04 -29.61 10.00
CA GLN A 115 10.05 -29.45 8.92
C GLN A 115 9.85 -27.99 8.48
N SER A 116 10.86 -27.14 8.68
CA SER A 116 10.76 -25.75 8.21
C SER A 116 10.78 -25.66 6.67
N GLN A 117 10.06 -24.70 6.11
CA GLN A 117 10.13 -24.36 4.68
C GLN A 117 11.58 -24.07 4.25
N PHE A 118 12.39 -23.49 5.15
CA PHE A 118 13.82 -23.29 4.94
C PHE A 118 14.58 -24.60 4.70
N ALA A 119 14.40 -25.60 5.57
CA ALA A 119 15.08 -26.90 5.43
C ALA A 119 14.68 -27.61 4.13
N GLN A 120 13.40 -27.56 3.75
CA GLN A 120 12.91 -28.11 2.49
C GLN A 120 13.51 -27.40 1.27
N PHE A 121 13.51 -26.05 1.28
CA PHE A 121 14.13 -25.24 0.25
C PHE A 121 15.62 -25.57 0.10
N MET A 122 16.37 -25.59 1.20
CA MET A 122 17.81 -25.85 1.19
C MET A 122 18.14 -27.26 0.74
N SER A 123 17.40 -28.28 1.20
CA SER A 123 17.59 -29.66 0.74
C SER A 123 17.38 -29.81 -0.78
N LYS A 124 16.31 -29.20 -1.31
CA LYS A 124 16.05 -29.16 -2.76
C LYS A 124 17.11 -28.36 -3.52
N PHE A 125 17.57 -27.23 -2.99
CA PHE A 125 18.58 -26.40 -3.62
C PHE A 125 19.94 -27.09 -3.68
N LEU A 126 20.40 -27.68 -2.56
CA LEU A 126 21.67 -28.39 -2.46
C LEU A 126 21.73 -29.58 -3.42
N SER A 127 20.62 -30.32 -3.58
CA SER A 127 20.49 -31.44 -4.53
C SER A 127 20.31 -31.02 -6.00
N SER A 128 20.00 -29.74 -6.28
CA SER A 128 19.79 -29.24 -7.65
C SER A 128 21.09 -28.90 -8.38
N GLN A 129 21.04 -28.77 -9.70
CA GLN A 129 22.15 -28.24 -10.51
C GLN A 129 22.24 -26.70 -10.50
N GLN A 130 21.33 -26.01 -9.81
CA GLN A 130 21.31 -24.55 -9.78
C GLN A 130 22.45 -24.02 -8.92
N THR A 131 23.07 -22.92 -9.36
CA THR A 131 24.12 -22.20 -8.63
C THR A 131 23.55 -21.14 -7.69
N ALA A 132 22.36 -20.63 -7.96
CA ALA A 132 21.65 -19.70 -7.09
C ALA A 132 20.13 -19.94 -7.16
N ALA A 133 19.44 -19.73 -6.04
CA ALA A 133 17.99 -19.80 -5.96
C ALA A 133 17.50 -18.86 -4.85
N SER A 134 16.26 -18.40 -4.96
CA SER A 134 15.61 -17.64 -3.90
C SER A 134 14.18 -18.11 -3.68
N GLN A 135 13.72 -18.06 -2.44
CA GLN A 135 12.35 -18.40 -2.08
C GLN A 135 11.88 -17.53 -0.90
N GLU A 136 10.65 -17.02 -0.99
CA GLU A 136 9.98 -16.46 0.16
C GLU A 136 9.44 -17.59 1.03
N ILE A 137 9.77 -17.56 2.31
CA ILE A 137 9.30 -18.51 3.31
C ILE A 137 8.50 -17.81 4.38
N GLU A 138 7.63 -18.58 5.01
CA GLU A 138 6.89 -18.16 6.19
C GLU A 138 7.38 -18.91 7.42
N VAL A 139 7.59 -18.17 8.50
CA VAL A 139 8.00 -18.72 9.80
C VAL A 139 7.10 -18.16 10.90
N GLN A 140 6.59 -19.06 11.73
CA GLN A 140 5.91 -18.71 12.98
C GLN A 140 6.96 -18.56 14.09
N ILE A 141 7.09 -17.34 14.62
CA ILE A 141 8.00 -16.98 15.72
C ILE A 141 7.17 -16.28 16.79
N ASN A 142 7.15 -16.80 18.02
CA ASN A 142 6.42 -16.23 19.16
C ASN A 142 4.95 -15.89 18.84
N ASN A 143 4.21 -16.82 18.23
CA ASN A 143 2.83 -16.62 17.76
C ASN A 143 2.63 -15.50 16.70
N SER A 144 3.70 -14.95 16.15
CA SER A 144 3.66 -14.00 15.05
C SER A 144 4.12 -14.64 13.74
N ARG A 145 3.32 -14.45 12.71
CA ARG A 145 3.66 -14.79 11.31
C ARG A 145 4.70 -13.81 10.80
N ARG A 146 5.87 -14.33 10.44
CA ARG A 146 6.96 -13.57 9.78
C ARG A 146 7.26 -14.15 8.41
N TYR A 147 7.69 -13.28 7.51
CA TYR A 147 8.05 -13.62 6.14
C TYR A 147 9.52 -13.30 5.90
N TYR A 148 10.25 -14.26 5.35
CA TYR A 148 11.66 -14.09 5.01
C TYR A 148 11.89 -14.38 3.54
N LEU A 149 12.64 -13.52 2.86
CA LEU A 149 13.21 -13.84 1.55
C LEU A 149 14.55 -14.54 1.78
N ILE A 150 14.62 -15.81 1.42
CA ILE A 150 15.85 -16.60 1.49
C ILE A 150 16.47 -16.60 0.10
N ALA A 151 17.69 -16.10 -0.02
CA ALA A 151 18.53 -16.26 -1.20
C ALA A 151 19.68 -17.20 -0.87
N ALA A 152 19.94 -18.17 -1.72
CA ALA A 152 21.03 -19.12 -1.56
C ALA A 152 21.91 -19.16 -2.80
N GLN A 153 23.22 -19.25 -2.61
CA GLN A 153 24.22 -19.33 -3.68
C GLN A 153 25.28 -20.36 -3.35
N LYS A 154 25.55 -21.26 -4.28
CA LYS A 154 26.62 -22.26 -4.18
C LYS A 154 27.98 -21.62 -4.46
N TYR A 155 28.99 -22.05 -3.71
CA TYR A 155 30.39 -21.66 -3.89
C TYR A 155 31.29 -22.90 -3.77
N GLN A 156 32.60 -22.75 -4.01
CA GLN A 156 33.56 -23.86 -4.06
C GLN A 156 33.11 -25.00 -4.99
N GLN A 157 32.77 -24.67 -6.24
CA GLN A 157 32.31 -25.64 -7.25
C GLN A 157 31.09 -26.48 -6.82
N GLY A 158 30.27 -25.97 -5.90
CA GLY A 158 29.05 -26.64 -5.44
C GLY A 158 29.19 -27.39 -4.11
N ASN A 159 30.37 -27.39 -3.49
CA ASN A 159 30.62 -28.09 -2.22
C ASN A 159 30.04 -27.38 -0.98
N ALA A 160 29.68 -26.11 -1.12
CA ALA A 160 29.03 -25.35 -0.06
C ALA A 160 28.08 -24.31 -0.65
N ALA A 161 27.18 -23.80 0.17
CA ALA A 161 26.23 -22.74 -0.17
C ALA A 161 26.20 -21.67 0.92
N VAL A 162 26.19 -20.41 0.52
CA VAL A 162 25.83 -19.29 1.40
C VAL A 162 24.34 -19.02 1.26
N THR A 163 23.70 -18.66 2.36
CA THR A 163 22.28 -18.31 2.43
C THR A 163 22.14 -16.97 3.14
N VAL A 164 21.25 -16.14 2.63
CA VAL A 164 20.89 -14.84 3.20
C VAL A 164 19.38 -14.84 3.39
N GLY A 165 18.92 -14.64 4.61
CA GLY A 165 17.51 -14.49 4.97
C GLY A 165 17.22 -13.05 5.38
N ILE A 166 16.42 -12.35 4.59
CA ILE A 166 15.99 -10.97 4.87
C ILE A 166 14.56 -10.99 5.35
N ASP A 167 14.27 -10.35 6.49
CA ASP A 167 12.90 -10.19 6.98
C ASP A 167 12.15 -9.23 6.05
N ILE A 168 11.11 -9.73 5.39
CA ILE A 168 10.23 -8.98 4.48
C ILE A 168 8.83 -8.83 5.07
N THR A 169 8.67 -9.04 6.38
CA THR A 169 7.36 -9.03 7.07
C THR A 169 6.65 -7.70 6.89
N ASP A 170 7.35 -6.58 7.12
CA ASP A 170 6.74 -5.25 7.00
C ASP A 170 6.33 -4.95 5.55
N ARG A 171 7.16 -5.34 4.58
CA ARG A 171 6.83 -5.25 3.15
C ARG A 171 5.55 -6.03 2.82
N LYS A 172 5.46 -7.29 3.27
CA LYS A 172 4.29 -8.15 3.05
C LYS A 172 3.03 -7.60 3.72
N ARG A 173 3.15 -7.08 4.95
CA ARG A 173 2.02 -6.46 5.67
C ARG A 173 1.52 -5.20 4.97
N ALA A 174 2.43 -4.36 4.49
CA ALA A 174 2.06 -3.16 3.73
C ALA A 174 1.37 -3.53 2.41
N GLN A 175 1.88 -4.53 1.68
CA GLN A 175 1.26 -5.04 0.45
C GLN A 175 -0.14 -5.60 0.70
N GLU A 176 -0.32 -6.39 1.77
CA GLU A 176 -1.61 -6.96 2.11
C GLU A 176 -2.61 -5.90 2.59
N ALA A 177 -2.16 -4.94 3.39
CA ALA A 177 -2.98 -3.81 3.82
C ALA A 177 -3.44 -2.96 2.62
N LEU A 178 -2.55 -2.73 1.65
CA LEU A 178 -2.91 -2.06 0.40
C LEU A 178 -3.95 -2.86 -0.38
N ARG A 179 -3.73 -4.18 -0.57
CA ARG A 179 -4.68 -5.06 -1.26
C ARG A 179 -6.07 -5.03 -0.62
N ILE A 180 -6.13 -5.14 0.72
CA ILE A 180 -7.39 -5.10 1.46
C ILE A 180 -8.05 -3.71 1.32
N ALA A 181 -7.28 -2.63 1.38
CA ALA A 181 -7.80 -1.28 1.20
C ALA A 181 -8.37 -1.07 -0.22
N GLU A 182 -7.68 -1.55 -1.26
CA GLU A 182 -8.14 -1.51 -2.64
C GLU A 182 -9.42 -2.34 -2.86
N GLU A 183 -9.50 -3.53 -2.27
CA GLU A 183 -10.70 -4.39 -2.32
C GLU A 183 -11.89 -3.76 -1.61
N ASN A 184 -11.65 -3.18 -0.42
CA ASN A 184 -12.69 -2.46 0.32
C ASN A 184 -13.17 -1.23 -0.45
N TYR A 185 -12.24 -0.43 -1.00
CA TYR A 185 -12.58 0.73 -1.83
C TYR A 185 -13.42 0.31 -3.04
N ARG A 186 -12.97 -0.72 -3.78
CA ARG A 186 -13.70 -1.24 -4.94
C ARG A 186 -15.09 -1.74 -4.56
N SER A 187 -15.21 -2.47 -3.46
CA SER A 187 -16.48 -2.97 -2.97
C SER A 187 -17.45 -1.84 -2.61
N ILE A 188 -16.99 -0.79 -1.91
CA ILE A 188 -17.81 0.39 -1.59
C ILE A 188 -18.21 1.12 -2.87
N PHE A 189 -17.26 1.33 -3.78
CA PHE A 189 -17.51 2.03 -5.03
C PHE A 189 -18.53 1.31 -5.91
N GLU A 190 -18.33 0.00 -6.17
CA GLU A 190 -19.16 -0.81 -7.05
C GLU A 190 -20.56 -1.08 -6.49
N ASN A 191 -20.70 -1.23 -5.17
CA ASN A 191 -21.96 -1.59 -4.51
C ASN A 191 -22.68 -0.42 -3.82
N ALA A 192 -22.18 0.81 -3.96
CA ALA A 192 -22.89 1.99 -3.45
C ALA A 192 -24.25 2.14 -4.16
N LEU A 193 -25.25 2.60 -3.42
CA LEU A 193 -26.58 2.90 -3.96
C LEU A 193 -26.63 4.30 -4.60
N ASP A 194 -25.82 5.22 -4.09
CA ASP A 194 -25.68 6.56 -4.66
C ASP A 194 -24.64 6.53 -5.77
N GLY A 195 -24.85 7.39 -6.77
CA GLY A 195 -23.90 7.59 -7.84
C GLY A 195 -22.63 8.24 -7.30
N ILE A 196 -21.48 7.60 -7.49
CA ILE A 196 -20.17 8.15 -7.12
C ILE A 196 -19.45 8.49 -8.42
N PHE A 197 -18.87 9.68 -8.48
CA PHE A 197 -18.14 10.11 -9.66
C PHE A 197 -16.89 10.92 -9.33
N GLN A 198 -15.98 10.94 -10.29
CA GLN A 198 -14.87 11.87 -10.40
C GLN A 198 -14.95 12.55 -11.77
N SER A 199 -14.74 13.85 -11.81
CA SER A 199 -14.77 14.63 -13.04
C SER A 199 -13.69 15.69 -13.09
N THR A 200 -13.31 16.09 -14.29
CA THR A 200 -12.45 17.23 -14.54
C THR A 200 -13.22 18.54 -14.38
N PHE A 201 -12.50 19.65 -14.21
CA PHE A 201 -13.08 20.98 -14.05
C PHE A 201 -13.84 21.47 -15.29
N ASP A 202 -13.42 21.02 -16.47
CA ASP A 202 -14.08 21.28 -17.75
C ASP A 202 -15.31 20.36 -17.99
N GLY A 203 -15.64 19.48 -17.05
CA GLY A 203 -16.89 18.73 -17.06
C GLY A 203 -16.86 17.42 -17.83
N HIS A 204 -15.76 16.68 -17.76
CA HIS A 204 -15.65 15.32 -18.29
C HIS A 204 -15.55 14.32 -17.15
N TYR A 205 -16.19 13.15 -17.27
CA TYR A 205 -16.05 12.10 -16.26
C TYR A 205 -14.68 11.43 -16.35
N ILE A 206 -14.00 11.33 -15.20
CA ILE A 206 -12.78 10.55 -15.01
C ILE A 206 -13.13 9.14 -14.56
N ASN A 207 -14.12 9.02 -13.68
CA ASN A 207 -14.60 7.75 -13.17
C ASN A 207 -16.05 7.89 -12.71
N VAL A 208 -16.86 6.85 -12.88
CA VAL A 208 -18.22 6.76 -12.34
C VAL A 208 -18.48 5.34 -11.85
N ASN A 209 -19.28 5.18 -10.82
CA ASN A 209 -19.67 3.86 -10.33
C ASN A 209 -20.92 3.31 -11.06
N PRO A 210 -21.27 2.03 -10.86
CA PRO A 210 -22.46 1.42 -11.48
C PRO A 210 -23.77 2.14 -11.13
N ALA A 211 -23.93 2.63 -9.89
CA ALA A 211 -25.12 3.38 -9.50
C ALA A 211 -25.26 4.68 -10.28
N MET A 212 -24.17 5.41 -10.52
CA MET A 212 -24.19 6.64 -11.32
C MET A 212 -24.70 6.38 -12.74
N ALA A 213 -24.22 5.31 -13.38
CA ALA A 213 -24.69 4.87 -14.68
C ALA A 213 -26.18 4.52 -14.66
N GLN A 214 -26.63 3.76 -13.66
CA GLN A 214 -28.03 3.36 -13.50
C GLN A 214 -28.96 4.57 -13.27
N ILE A 215 -28.56 5.52 -12.41
CA ILE A 215 -29.32 6.76 -12.16
C ILE A 215 -29.53 7.53 -13.46
N HIS A 216 -28.55 7.54 -14.37
CA HIS A 216 -28.66 8.25 -15.65
C HIS A 216 -29.19 7.39 -16.81
N GLY A 217 -29.56 6.13 -16.57
CA GLY A 217 -30.14 5.24 -17.57
C GLY A 217 -29.13 4.60 -18.54
N TYR A 218 -27.87 4.43 -18.11
CA TYR A 218 -26.83 3.74 -18.88
C TYR A 218 -26.61 2.31 -18.36
N ASP A 219 -26.23 1.40 -19.27
CA ASP A 219 -26.06 -0.02 -18.92
C ASP A 219 -24.75 -0.28 -18.16
N SER A 220 -23.75 0.60 -18.34
CA SER A 220 -22.47 0.49 -17.66
C SER A 220 -21.79 1.84 -17.42
N PRO A 221 -20.91 1.95 -16.41
CA PRO A 221 -20.04 3.11 -16.21
C PRO A 221 -19.26 3.51 -17.46
N GLN A 222 -18.72 2.52 -18.18
CA GLN A 222 -17.89 2.74 -19.37
C GLN A 222 -18.71 3.37 -20.50
N GLU A 223 -19.95 2.89 -20.70
CA GLU A 223 -20.85 3.45 -21.70
C GLU A 223 -21.22 4.91 -21.38
N MET A 224 -21.54 5.20 -20.12
CA MET A 224 -21.84 6.56 -19.67
C MET A 224 -20.65 7.49 -19.91
N MET A 225 -19.44 7.10 -19.50
CA MET A 225 -18.24 7.94 -19.65
C MET A 225 -17.88 8.22 -21.12
N VAL A 226 -18.17 7.29 -22.03
CA VAL A 226 -17.93 7.49 -23.47
C VAL A 226 -19.01 8.35 -24.12
N THR A 227 -20.27 8.19 -23.68
CA THR A 227 -21.41 8.88 -24.28
C THR A 227 -21.55 10.32 -23.77
N VAL A 228 -21.35 10.51 -22.46
CA VAL A 228 -21.39 11.81 -21.81
C VAL A 228 -20.01 12.46 -21.93
N ALA A 229 -19.78 13.06 -23.09
CA ALA A 229 -18.54 13.79 -23.37
C ALA A 229 -18.48 15.09 -22.57
N GLU A 230 -19.59 15.82 -22.42
CA GLU A 230 -19.60 17.09 -21.67
C GLU A 230 -20.82 17.14 -20.75
N ILE A 231 -20.57 17.05 -19.44
CA ILE A 231 -21.61 16.97 -18.41
C ILE A 231 -22.57 18.17 -18.49
N GLY A 232 -22.02 19.38 -18.68
CA GLY A 232 -22.79 20.62 -18.61
C GLY A 232 -23.81 20.80 -19.72
N SER A 233 -23.51 20.32 -20.93
CA SER A 233 -24.36 20.50 -22.11
C SER A 233 -25.30 19.32 -22.38
N GLN A 234 -24.99 18.14 -21.85
CA GLN A 234 -25.71 16.90 -22.17
C GLN A 234 -26.65 16.42 -21.06
N LEU A 235 -26.32 16.65 -19.79
CA LEU A 235 -27.12 16.13 -18.68
C LEU A 235 -28.09 17.17 -18.09
N TYR A 236 -27.69 18.43 -17.99
CA TYR A 236 -28.51 19.45 -17.31
C TYR A 236 -29.73 19.84 -18.14
N VAL A 237 -30.93 19.77 -17.54
CA VAL A 237 -32.17 20.26 -18.17
C VAL A 237 -32.14 21.79 -18.29
N GLU A 238 -31.66 22.47 -17.25
CA GLU A 238 -31.47 23.90 -17.23
C GLU A 238 -29.96 24.24 -17.21
N PRO A 239 -29.40 24.79 -18.31
CA PRO A 239 -27.97 25.10 -18.39
C PRO A 239 -27.47 26.12 -17.34
N SER A 240 -28.36 26.96 -16.82
CA SER A 240 -28.06 27.93 -15.76
C SER A 240 -27.61 27.24 -14.46
N CYS A 241 -28.21 26.10 -14.11
CA CYS A 241 -27.86 25.33 -12.92
C CYS A 241 -26.39 24.90 -12.92
N ARG A 242 -25.84 24.55 -14.10
CA ARG A 242 -24.42 24.22 -14.22
C ARG A 242 -23.51 25.42 -13.94
N GLN A 243 -23.90 26.60 -14.38
CA GLN A 243 -23.15 27.84 -14.12
C GLN A 243 -23.20 28.18 -12.63
N ASP A 244 -24.34 27.99 -11.98
CA ASP A 244 -24.52 28.19 -10.55
C ASP A 244 -23.64 27.22 -9.74
N PHE A 245 -23.65 25.95 -10.12
CA PHE A 245 -22.78 24.93 -9.55
C PHE A 245 -21.30 25.30 -9.66
N GLN A 246 -20.84 25.71 -10.85
CA GLN A 246 -19.45 26.11 -11.07
C GLN A 246 -19.05 27.31 -10.20
N ARG A 247 -19.92 28.32 -10.11
CA ARG A 247 -19.67 29.48 -9.23
C ARG A 247 -19.56 29.10 -7.76
N LEU A 248 -20.39 28.18 -7.29
CA LEU A 248 -20.32 27.70 -5.91
C LEU A 248 -19.03 26.91 -5.65
N MET A 249 -18.64 26.03 -6.58
CA MET A 249 -17.38 25.28 -6.51
C MET A 249 -16.16 26.21 -6.50
N GLU A 250 -16.13 27.25 -7.35
CA GLU A 250 -15.05 28.24 -7.37
C GLU A 250 -14.98 29.07 -6.08
N ALA A 251 -16.13 29.42 -5.51
CA ALA A 251 -16.20 30.26 -4.31
C ALA A 251 -15.88 29.50 -3.01
N GLN A 252 -16.27 28.22 -2.92
CA GLN A 252 -16.27 27.47 -1.65
C GLN A 252 -15.40 26.22 -1.68
N GLY A 253 -15.04 25.70 -2.86
CA GLY A 253 -14.31 24.43 -3.02
C GLY A 253 -15.15 23.17 -2.72
N GLU A 254 -16.38 23.33 -2.24
CA GLU A 254 -17.37 22.28 -2.04
C GLU A 254 -18.79 22.80 -2.28
N VAL A 255 -19.67 21.91 -2.71
CA VAL A 255 -21.10 22.11 -2.91
C VAL A 255 -21.83 20.96 -2.23
N LYS A 256 -22.88 21.26 -1.45
CA LYS A 256 -23.67 20.26 -0.74
C LYS A 256 -25.16 20.48 -0.98
N GLY A 257 -25.89 19.39 -1.16
CA GLY A 257 -27.34 19.39 -1.34
C GLY A 257 -27.81 20.16 -2.56
N PHE A 258 -27.02 20.19 -3.64
CA PHE A 258 -27.38 20.93 -4.84
C PHE A 258 -28.40 20.13 -5.64
N GLU A 259 -29.66 20.59 -5.63
CA GLU A 259 -30.76 19.92 -6.31
C GLU A 259 -30.99 20.51 -7.70
N TYR A 260 -31.03 19.66 -8.72
CA TYR A 260 -31.31 20.09 -10.10
C TYR A 260 -31.91 18.96 -10.92
N GLN A 261 -32.41 19.30 -12.10
CA GLN A 261 -33.00 18.33 -13.03
C GLN A 261 -31.99 17.91 -14.09
N VAL A 262 -31.95 16.61 -14.36
CA VAL A 262 -31.12 16.03 -15.42
C VAL A 262 -31.93 15.16 -16.38
N TYR A 263 -31.44 15.08 -17.61
CA TYR A 263 -31.89 14.11 -18.60
C TYR A 263 -31.22 12.76 -18.36
N GLN A 264 -32.03 11.71 -18.31
CA GLN A 264 -31.58 10.34 -18.50
C GLN A 264 -31.35 10.06 -19.98
N ARG A 265 -30.63 8.97 -20.28
CA ARG A 265 -30.31 8.54 -21.65
C ARG A 265 -31.54 8.41 -22.56
N ASP A 266 -32.66 7.95 -22.03
CA ASP A 266 -33.92 7.77 -22.76
C ASP A 266 -34.73 9.07 -22.93
N GLY A 267 -34.24 10.18 -22.36
CA GLY A 267 -34.88 11.50 -22.40
C GLY A 267 -35.79 11.78 -21.21
N ASN A 268 -35.95 10.85 -20.26
CA ASN A 268 -36.70 11.11 -19.03
C ASN A 268 -36.01 12.17 -18.16
N ILE A 269 -36.80 12.93 -17.42
CA ILE A 269 -36.30 13.95 -16.49
C ILE A 269 -36.39 13.41 -15.07
N ILE A 270 -35.28 13.45 -14.36
CA ILE A 270 -35.19 13.09 -12.94
C ILE A 270 -34.65 14.27 -12.13
N TRP A 271 -34.98 14.28 -10.84
CA TRP A 271 -34.37 15.20 -9.87
C TRP A 271 -33.20 14.50 -9.20
N VAL A 272 -32.06 15.18 -9.18
CA VAL A 272 -30.86 14.71 -8.51
C VAL A 272 -30.40 15.70 -7.44
N GLU A 273 -29.85 15.17 -6.36
CA GLU A 273 -29.12 15.92 -5.33
C GLU A 273 -27.63 15.60 -5.45
N GLU A 274 -26.81 16.62 -5.64
CA GLU A 274 -25.36 16.48 -5.78
C GLU A 274 -24.61 17.07 -4.58
N ASN A 275 -23.63 16.31 -4.09
CA ASN A 275 -22.64 16.75 -3.11
C ASN A 275 -21.24 16.55 -3.70
N THR A 276 -20.51 17.63 -3.95
CA THR A 276 -19.23 17.62 -4.68
C THR A 276 -18.17 18.45 -3.99
N ARG A 277 -16.92 17.99 -4.01
CA ARG A 277 -15.77 18.74 -3.50
C ARG A 277 -14.60 18.72 -4.48
N ALA A 278 -13.77 19.75 -4.37
CA ALA A 278 -12.51 19.82 -5.09
C ALA A 278 -11.42 19.04 -4.36
N VAL A 279 -10.71 18.19 -5.10
CA VAL A 279 -9.56 17.42 -4.61
C VAL A 279 -8.30 18.00 -5.23
N GLY A 280 -7.30 18.29 -4.40
CA GLY A 280 -6.03 18.87 -4.81
C GLY A 280 -4.94 18.69 -3.77
N ASP A 281 -3.74 19.16 -4.08
CA ASP A 281 -2.63 19.19 -3.13
C ASP A 281 -2.70 20.38 -2.16
N THR A 282 -1.83 20.36 -1.15
CA THR A 282 -1.72 21.44 -0.15
C THR A 282 -1.17 22.75 -0.71
N ASN A 283 -0.68 22.77 -1.96
CA ASN A 283 -0.15 23.95 -2.63
C ASN A 283 -1.22 24.64 -3.50
N GLY A 284 -2.45 24.14 -3.50
CA GLY A 284 -3.57 24.68 -4.26
C GLY A 284 -3.66 24.16 -5.70
N ASN A 285 -2.90 23.14 -6.07
CA ASN A 285 -3.08 22.48 -7.36
C ASN A 285 -4.27 21.53 -7.27
N LEU A 286 -5.36 21.89 -7.96
CA LEU A 286 -6.56 21.07 -8.04
C LEU A 286 -6.36 19.95 -9.06
N PHE A 287 -6.73 18.72 -8.68
CA PHE A 287 -6.62 17.52 -9.52
C PHE A 287 -7.95 17.18 -10.21
N TYR A 288 -9.06 17.17 -9.47
CA TYR A 288 -10.39 16.84 -9.99
C TYR A 288 -11.50 17.25 -9.01
N TYR A 289 -12.75 17.16 -9.46
CA TYR A 289 -13.93 17.12 -8.61
C TYR A 289 -14.33 15.69 -8.32
N GLU A 290 -14.74 15.41 -7.09
CA GLU A 290 -15.38 14.14 -6.73
C GLU A 290 -16.65 14.41 -5.93
N GLY A 291 -17.64 13.55 -6.11
CA GLY A 291 -18.92 13.76 -5.48
C GLY A 291 -19.80 12.53 -5.50
N ILE A 292 -20.94 12.70 -4.83
CA ILE A 292 -22.05 11.76 -4.85
C ILE A 292 -23.29 12.43 -5.42
N ILE A 293 -24.07 11.66 -6.15
CA ILE A 293 -25.34 12.04 -6.75
C ILE A 293 -26.40 11.04 -6.32
N GLN A 294 -27.51 11.55 -5.80
CA GLN A 294 -28.65 10.76 -5.39
C GLN A 294 -29.88 11.11 -6.24
N ASP A 295 -30.62 10.10 -6.70
CA ASP A 295 -31.94 10.30 -7.29
C ASP A 295 -32.96 10.64 -6.19
N ILE A 296 -33.48 11.85 -6.22
CA ILE A 296 -34.48 12.38 -5.28
C ILE A 296 -35.85 12.57 -5.94
N THR A 297 -36.07 12.00 -7.14
CA THR A 297 -37.31 12.14 -7.90
C THR A 297 -38.52 11.70 -7.10
N LYS A 298 -38.43 10.55 -6.42
CA LYS A 298 -39.50 10.05 -5.55
C LYS A 298 -39.80 11.02 -4.41
N ARG A 299 -38.76 11.58 -3.77
CA ARG A 299 -38.90 12.58 -2.69
C ARG A 299 -39.63 13.82 -3.21
N LYS A 300 -39.25 14.34 -4.39
CA LYS A 300 -39.91 15.50 -5.00
C LYS A 300 -41.36 15.24 -5.38
N GLN A 301 -41.66 14.06 -5.93
CA GLN A 301 -43.04 13.67 -6.26
C GLN A 301 -43.92 13.59 -5.00
N GLU A 302 -43.40 13.04 -3.91
CA GLU A 302 -44.11 12.97 -2.62
C GLU A 302 -44.31 14.36 -2.01
N GLU A 303 -43.30 15.23 -2.06
CA GLU A 303 -43.40 16.62 -1.61
C GLU A 303 -44.46 17.42 -2.40
N ASP A 304 -44.48 17.27 -3.72
CA ASP A 304 -45.43 18.00 -4.57
C ASP A 304 -46.86 17.46 -4.42
N ALA A 305 -47.02 16.14 -4.28
CA ALA A 305 -48.32 15.55 -3.95
C ALA A 305 -48.85 16.07 -2.60
N LEU A 306 -47.98 16.17 -1.59
CA LEU A 306 -48.34 16.73 -0.29
C LEU A 306 -48.70 18.22 -0.38
N LYS A 307 -47.92 19.02 -1.12
CA LYS A 307 -48.24 20.44 -1.35
C LYS A 307 -49.60 20.60 -2.01
N GLN A 308 -49.91 19.77 -3.00
CA GLN A 308 -51.19 19.80 -3.71
C GLN A 308 -52.35 19.43 -2.77
N GLN A 309 -52.21 18.39 -1.96
CA GLN A 309 -53.19 18.05 -0.92
C GLN A 309 -53.41 19.18 0.08
N VAL A 310 -52.34 19.84 0.54
CA VAL A 310 -52.44 20.99 1.46
C VAL A 310 -53.18 22.17 0.79
N GLN A 311 -52.93 22.41 -0.49
CA GLN A 311 -53.60 23.47 -1.24
C GLN A 311 -55.09 23.16 -1.43
N ASP A 312 -55.44 21.93 -1.79
CA ASP A 312 -56.83 21.50 -1.97
C ASP A 312 -57.61 21.60 -0.65
N LEU A 313 -57.04 21.13 0.46
CA LEU A 313 -57.64 21.27 1.79
C LEU A 313 -57.83 22.73 2.20
N ARG A 314 -56.89 23.61 1.87
CA ARG A 314 -57.03 25.07 2.13
C ARG A 314 -58.21 25.66 1.37
N ILE A 315 -58.39 25.28 0.11
CA ILE A 315 -59.51 25.73 -0.72
C ILE A 315 -60.84 25.23 -0.15
N GLU A 316 -60.92 23.96 0.24
CA GLU A 316 -62.14 23.38 0.83
C GLU A 316 -62.53 24.06 2.15
N ILE A 317 -61.57 24.27 3.06
CA ILE A 317 -61.81 24.96 4.33
C ILE A 317 -62.32 26.39 4.08
N ASP A 318 -61.74 27.11 3.11
CA ASP A 318 -62.17 28.46 2.79
C ASP A 318 -63.60 28.49 2.21
N GLN A 319 -63.95 27.53 1.36
CA GLN A 319 -65.32 27.36 0.86
C GLN A 319 -66.31 27.07 2.00
N GLN A 320 -65.99 26.14 2.90
CA GLN A 320 -66.85 25.83 4.04
C GLN A 320 -67.04 27.04 4.96
N LYS A 321 -65.97 27.79 5.25
CA LYS A 321 -66.05 29.04 6.02
C LYS A 321 -66.98 30.06 5.36
N ARG A 322 -66.88 30.25 4.05
CA ARG A 322 -67.78 31.15 3.31
C ARG A 322 -69.23 30.69 3.40
N VAL A 323 -69.50 29.39 3.25
CA VAL A 323 -70.85 28.83 3.42
C VAL A 323 -71.39 29.07 4.83
N CYS A 324 -70.58 28.83 5.87
CA CYS A 324 -70.97 29.11 7.25
C CYS A 324 -71.23 30.60 7.51
N GLN A 325 -70.43 31.49 6.93
CA GLN A 325 -70.63 32.94 7.05
C GLN A 325 -71.92 33.39 6.37
N VAL A 326 -72.20 32.91 5.16
CA VAL A 326 -73.47 33.18 4.46
C VAL A 326 -74.64 32.66 5.29
N ALA A 327 -74.57 31.43 5.81
CA ALA A 327 -75.61 30.87 6.68
C ALA A 327 -75.83 31.68 7.97
N ALA A 328 -74.77 32.24 8.57
CA ALA A 328 -74.89 33.10 9.74
C ALA A 328 -75.57 34.45 9.41
N ILE A 329 -75.27 35.03 8.26
CA ILE A 329 -75.89 36.28 7.78
C ILE A 329 -77.36 36.05 7.42
N THR A 330 -77.70 34.93 6.78
CA THR A 330 -79.11 34.64 6.42
C THR A 330 -79.98 34.34 7.64
N GLN A 331 -79.38 33.88 8.74
CA GLN A 331 -80.08 33.65 10.00
C GLN A 331 -80.22 34.90 10.87
N THR A 332 -79.59 36.03 10.53
CA THR A 332 -79.69 37.26 11.33
C THR A 332 -81.08 37.89 11.19
N ASP A 333 -81.60 38.49 12.26
CA ASP A 333 -82.95 39.08 12.29
C ASP A 333 -83.12 40.16 11.20
N TYR A 334 -82.06 40.95 10.95
CA TYR A 334 -82.00 41.95 9.88
C TYR A 334 -82.23 41.36 8.48
N PHE A 335 -81.65 40.21 8.16
CA PHE A 335 -81.81 39.58 6.84
C PHE A 335 -83.23 38.99 6.69
N ARG A 336 -83.78 38.40 7.75
CA ARG A 336 -85.15 37.89 7.77
C ARG A 336 -86.19 39.01 7.62
N GLU A 337 -85.97 40.18 8.23
CA GLU A 337 -86.83 41.36 8.06
C GLU A 337 -86.80 41.89 6.62
N ILE A 338 -85.63 41.99 5.99
CA ILE A 338 -85.52 42.37 4.57
C ILE A 338 -86.26 41.37 3.68
N GLN A 339 -86.11 40.07 3.94
CA GLN A 339 -86.77 39.04 3.14
C GLN A 339 -88.31 39.13 3.25
N ALA A 340 -88.84 39.36 4.46
CA ALA A 340 -90.27 39.57 4.68
C ALA A 340 -90.78 40.86 4.01
N GLN A 341 -90.00 41.94 4.01
CA GLN A 341 -90.36 43.18 3.29
C GLN A 341 -90.41 42.97 1.77
N ILE A 342 -89.43 42.26 1.19
CA ILE A 342 -89.42 41.95 -0.23
C ILE A 342 -90.61 41.07 -0.62
N GLU A 343 -90.94 40.05 0.18
CA GLU A 343 -92.12 39.21 -0.06
C GLU A 343 -93.40 40.04 0.02
N SER A 344 -93.53 40.97 0.98
CA SER A 344 -94.69 41.86 1.08
C SER A 344 -94.84 42.80 -0.12
N MET A 345 -93.73 43.33 -0.67
CA MET A 345 -93.77 44.17 -1.88
C MET A 345 -94.14 43.39 -3.14
N ARG A 346 -93.84 42.09 -3.17
CA ARG A 346 -94.11 41.23 -4.33
C ARG A 346 -95.59 40.83 -4.46
N PHE A 347 -96.37 40.95 -3.39
CA PHE A 347 -97.81 40.72 -3.40
C PHE A 347 -98.64 41.96 -3.83
N ASP A 348 -98.01 43.13 -4.00
CA ASP A 348 -98.69 44.36 -4.40
C ASP A 348 -98.66 44.63 -5.93
N GLU A 349 -98.00 43.79 -6.74
CA GLU A 349 -97.91 43.95 -8.21
C GLU A 349 -98.96 43.17 -9.03
N ASP A 350 -99.81 42.34 -8.40
CA ASP A 350 -100.92 41.65 -9.07
C ASP A 350 -102.24 42.44 -8.92
N PHE A 351 -102.40 43.55 -9.65
CA PHE A 351 -103.71 44.20 -9.88
C PHE A 351 -103.85 44.83 -11.27
#